data_AF-A0A1D9MFP9-F1
#
_entry.id   AF-A0A1D9MFP9-F1
#
_cell.length_a   1.000
_cell.length_b   1.000
_cell.length_c   1.000
_cell.angle_alpha   90.00
_cell.angle_beta   90.00
_cell.angle_gamma   90.00
#
_symmetry.space_group_name_H-M   'P 1'
#
loop_
_entity.id
_entity.type
_entity.pdbx_description
1 polymer ?
#
loop_
_entity_poly.entity_id
_entity_poly.type
_entity_poly.pdbx_seq_one_letter_code
_entity_poly.pdbx_strand_id
1 'polypeptide(L)'
;MSLPIITADQRLAEPRGIKGCIFGKSGIGKTSLLWTLDPARTLFIDLEAGDLAIEGWPGDSIRPRTWAECRDFAVFIGGPNPALRDEQPYSPAHHAAVCQKFGDPAALDRYDTIFVDSITVAGRLCFQWCKGQPEALSEKTGKPDVRGAYGLHGREMIAWLTHLQHTRGRNVWFVGILDEKFDDFNRRIFQPQIDGSKTGLELPGIVDEVITMAELKADGGDPYRAFVCHTINPWGFPAKDRSGRLGPVEEPHLGRLMEKIRAPGTPAPRRLTFTPLADGAADHPLPQS
;
A
#
# COMPACT_ATOMS: atom_id res chain seq x y z
N MET A 1 10.77 13.42 35.05
CA MET A 1 10.71 12.56 33.85
C MET A 1 11.58 13.21 32.78
N SER A 2 12.49 12.47 32.16
CA SER A 2 13.29 12.97 31.02
C SER A 2 12.45 12.97 29.76
N LEU A 3 12.62 13.98 28.90
CA LEU A 3 12.03 14.00 27.56
C LEU A 3 12.51 12.74 26.79
N PRO A 4 11.62 11.93 26.18
CA PRO A 4 11.99 10.70 25.47
C PRO A 4 12.58 11.02 24.09
N ILE A 5 13.75 11.66 24.07
CA ILE A 5 14.46 12.01 22.84
C ILE A 5 15.20 10.77 22.34
N ILE A 6 14.86 10.30 21.13
CA ILE A 6 15.56 9.23 20.42
C ILE A 6 16.75 9.86 19.68
N THR A 7 17.97 9.37 19.93
CA THR A 7 19.18 9.88 19.27
C THR A 7 19.22 9.50 17.79
N ALA A 8 20.07 10.17 17.00
CA ALA A 8 20.27 9.82 15.59
C ALA A 8 20.70 8.35 15.42
N ASP A 9 21.61 7.87 16.27
CA ASP A 9 22.10 6.49 16.22
C ASP A 9 21.01 5.49 16.60
N GLN A 10 20.22 5.77 17.63
CA GLN A 10 19.06 4.94 18.00
C GLN A 10 18.04 4.87 16.86
N ARG A 11 17.73 6.01 16.22
CA ARG A 11 16.82 6.08 15.06
C ARG A 11 17.35 5.32 13.84
N LEU A 12 18.67 5.27 13.65
CA LEU A 12 19.32 4.54 12.54
C LEU A 12 19.41 3.04 12.82
N ALA A 13 19.53 2.65 14.10
CA ALA A 13 19.58 1.26 14.53
C ALA A 13 18.21 0.56 14.49
N GLU A 14 17.10 1.32 14.57
CA GLU A 14 15.75 0.77 14.48
C GLU A 14 15.46 0.18 13.08
N PRO A 15 15.14 -1.12 12.97
CA PRO A 15 14.79 -1.76 11.70
C PRO A 15 13.53 -1.13 11.11
N ARG A 16 13.67 -0.52 9.93
CA ARG A 16 12.53 0.03 9.18
C ARG A 16 12.05 -0.99 8.14
N GLY A 17 10.76 -1.29 8.18
CA GLY A 17 10.08 -2.08 7.17
C GLY A 17 9.60 -1.19 6.03
N ILE A 18 9.61 -1.70 4.79
CA ILE A 18 9.12 -0.98 3.62
C ILE A 18 7.60 -1.11 3.55
N LYS A 19 6.89 0.00 3.39
CA LYS A 19 5.44 0.01 3.19
C LYS A 19 5.17 0.40 1.76
N GLY A 20 4.70 -0.55 0.95
CA GLY A 20 4.58 -0.34 -0.49
C GLY A 20 3.29 -0.88 -1.06
N CYS A 21 2.89 -0.31 -2.19
CA CYS A 21 1.87 -0.91 -3.04
C CYS A 21 2.37 -1.09 -4.48
N ILE A 22 1.91 -2.16 -5.13
CA ILE A 22 2.21 -2.46 -6.53
C ILE A 22 0.89 -2.61 -7.29
N PHE A 23 0.67 -1.71 -8.24
CA PHE A 23 -0.51 -1.71 -9.09
C PHE A 23 -0.17 -2.12 -10.50
N GLY A 24 -1.03 -2.89 -11.15
CA GLY A 24 -0.85 -3.24 -12.56
C GLY A 24 -2.07 -3.94 -13.14
N LYS A 25 -2.15 -3.96 -14.48
CA LYS A 25 -3.26 -4.60 -15.21
C LYS A 25 -3.46 -6.05 -14.77
N SER A 26 -4.67 -6.59 -14.96
CA SER A 26 -4.89 -8.02 -14.75
C SER A 26 -3.95 -8.85 -15.63
N GLY A 27 -3.45 -9.99 -15.12
CA GLY A 27 -2.53 -10.86 -15.84
C GLY A 27 -1.07 -10.36 -15.97
N ILE A 28 -0.73 -9.15 -15.48
CA ILE A 28 0.67 -8.65 -15.53
C ILE A 28 1.62 -9.40 -14.57
N GLY A 29 1.15 -10.40 -13.81
CA GLY A 29 1.98 -11.21 -12.92
C GLY A 29 2.37 -10.55 -11.60
N LYS A 30 1.46 -9.82 -10.96
CA LYS A 30 1.67 -9.24 -9.62
C LYS A 30 1.93 -10.31 -8.56
N THR A 31 1.10 -11.35 -8.53
CA THR A 31 1.23 -12.49 -7.59
C THR A 31 2.55 -13.25 -7.79
N SER A 32 3.05 -13.34 -9.04
CA SER A 32 4.34 -14.00 -9.32
C SER A 32 5.55 -13.32 -8.67
N LEU A 33 5.40 -12.11 -8.13
CA LEU A 33 6.46 -11.46 -7.35
C LEU A 33 6.82 -12.22 -6.07
N LEU A 34 5.95 -13.11 -5.57
CA LEU A 34 6.26 -14.02 -4.46
C LEU A 34 7.49 -14.91 -4.74
N TRP A 35 7.73 -15.27 -6.01
CA TRP A 35 8.94 -16.02 -6.42
C TRP A 35 10.23 -15.22 -6.31
N THR A 36 10.13 -13.90 -6.14
CA THR A 36 11.27 -12.99 -6.02
C THR A 36 11.61 -12.67 -4.56
N LEU A 37 10.91 -13.31 -3.62
CA LEU A 37 11.05 -13.16 -2.18
C LEU A 37 11.55 -14.47 -1.55
N ASP A 38 12.11 -14.38 -0.35
CA ASP A 38 12.44 -15.55 0.46
C ASP A 38 11.14 -16.14 1.04
N PRO A 39 10.71 -17.36 0.63
CA PRO A 39 9.47 -17.96 1.09
C PRO A 39 9.48 -18.29 2.59
N ALA A 40 10.65 -18.54 3.20
CA ALA A 40 10.74 -18.85 4.63
C ALA A 40 10.51 -17.61 5.53
N ARG A 41 10.63 -16.41 4.95
CA ARG A 41 10.53 -15.12 5.63
C ARG A 41 9.37 -14.25 5.12
N THR A 42 8.55 -14.81 4.23
CA THR A 42 7.40 -14.13 3.64
C THR A 42 6.11 -14.81 4.06
N LEU A 43 5.18 -14.04 4.63
CA LEU A 43 3.80 -14.48 4.83
C LEU A 43 2.94 -13.93 3.69
N PHE A 44 2.28 -14.83 2.96
CA PHE A 44 1.34 -14.47 1.92
C PHE A 44 -0.09 -14.35 2.49
N ILE A 45 -0.74 -13.21 2.30
CA ILE A 45 -2.15 -13.00 2.58
C ILE A 45 -2.91 -13.05 1.26
N ASP A 46 -3.54 -14.20 1.00
CA ASP A 46 -4.27 -14.52 -0.21
C ASP A 46 -5.76 -14.23 -0.04
N LEU A 47 -6.19 -13.09 -0.58
CA LEU A 47 -7.60 -12.71 -0.72
C LEU A 47 -8.16 -13.05 -2.11
N GLU A 48 -7.30 -13.15 -3.13
CA GLU A 48 -7.72 -13.27 -4.54
C GLU A 48 -7.87 -14.72 -5.03
N ALA A 49 -7.64 -15.73 -4.17
CA ALA A 49 -7.61 -17.15 -4.55
C ALA A 49 -6.66 -17.39 -5.74
N GLY A 50 -5.50 -16.72 -5.70
CA GLY A 50 -4.52 -16.61 -6.78
C GLY A 50 -3.63 -17.84 -6.98
N ASP A 51 -4.05 -19.01 -6.49
CA ASP A 51 -3.23 -20.23 -6.38
C ASP A 51 -2.54 -20.65 -7.69
N LEU A 52 -3.17 -20.36 -8.85
CA LEU A 52 -2.62 -20.70 -10.16
C LEU A 52 -1.31 -19.98 -10.49
N ALA A 53 -1.12 -18.73 -10.02
CA ALA A 53 0.08 -17.95 -10.35
C ALA A 53 1.31 -18.34 -9.52
N ILE A 54 1.11 -19.13 -8.46
CA ILE A 54 2.12 -19.52 -7.48
C ILE A 54 2.05 -21.02 -7.16
N GLU A 55 1.55 -21.83 -8.08
CA GLU A 55 1.53 -23.28 -7.93
C GLU A 55 2.95 -23.79 -7.62
N GLY A 56 3.11 -24.48 -6.49
CA GLY A 56 4.41 -24.97 -6.02
C GLY A 56 5.27 -23.96 -5.24
N TRP A 57 4.80 -22.72 -4.99
CA TRP A 57 5.50 -21.79 -4.11
C TRP A 57 5.49 -22.31 -2.66
N PRO A 58 6.66 -22.45 -2.00
CA PRO A 58 6.76 -23.18 -0.73
C PRO A 58 6.48 -22.31 0.50
N GLY A 59 6.09 -21.05 0.32
CA GLY A 59 5.85 -20.12 1.43
C GLY A 59 4.49 -20.29 2.09
N ASP A 60 4.40 -19.82 3.33
CA ASP A 60 3.18 -19.91 4.12
C ASP A 60 2.13 -18.89 3.68
N SER A 61 0.87 -19.29 3.75
CA SER A 61 -0.26 -18.46 3.32
C SER A 61 -1.40 -18.44 4.34
N ILE A 62 -2.06 -17.29 4.46
CA ILE A 62 -3.35 -17.13 5.16
C ILE A 62 -4.40 -16.60 4.19
N ARG A 63 -5.65 -17.01 4.37
CA ARG A 63 -6.74 -16.75 3.41
C ARG A 63 -7.96 -16.13 4.10
N PRO A 64 -7.92 -14.82 4.44
CA PRO A 64 -9.09 -14.15 4.97
C PRO A 64 -10.20 -14.07 3.91
N ARG A 65 -11.43 -14.39 4.31
CA ARG A 65 -12.64 -14.40 3.47
C ARG A 65 -13.62 -13.30 3.82
N THR A 66 -13.44 -12.65 4.97
CA THR A 66 -14.32 -11.59 5.45
C THR A 66 -13.53 -10.34 5.83
N TRP A 67 -14.20 -9.17 5.82
CA TRP A 67 -13.58 -7.94 6.31
C TRP A 67 -13.15 -8.04 7.77
N ALA A 68 -13.93 -8.76 8.60
CA ALA A 68 -13.56 -9.00 9.99
C ALA A 68 -12.22 -9.75 10.10
N GLU A 69 -12.02 -10.82 9.33
CA GLU A 69 -10.74 -11.54 9.29
C GLU A 69 -9.59 -10.68 8.78
N CYS A 70 -9.82 -9.80 7.79
CA CYS A 70 -8.80 -8.84 7.37
C CYS A 70 -8.34 -7.93 8.53
N ARG A 71 -9.26 -7.50 9.39
CA ARG A 71 -8.95 -6.70 10.58
C ARG A 71 -8.30 -7.53 11.69
N ASP A 72 -8.75 -8.76 11.90
CA ASP A 72 -8.16 -9.70 12.87
C ASP A 72 -6.68 -9.95 12.53
N PHE A 73 -6.38 -10.31 11.27
CA PHE A 73 -5.00 -10.53 10.86
C PHE A 73 -4.16 -9.26 10.91
N ALA A 74 -4.74 -8.10 10.56
CA ALA A 74 -4.02 -6.84 10.68
C ALA A 74 -3.63 -6.52 12.13
N VAL A 75 -4.53 -6.71 13.11
CA VAL A 75 -4.18 -6.51 14.52
C VAL A 75 -3.20 -7.58 15.02
N PHE A 76 -3.33 -8.82 14.57
CA PHE A 76 -2.40 -9.89 14.93
C PHE A 76 -0.97 -9.62 14.44
N ILE A 77 -0.86 -9.06 13.23
CA ILE A 77 0.42 -8.67 12.61
C ILE A 77 0.99 -7.38 13.23
N GLY A 78 0.13 -6.39 13.46
CA GLY A 78 0.51 -5.03 13.88
C GLY A 78 0.64 -4.84 15.38
N GLY A 79 0.06 -5.74 16.19
CA GLY A 79 -0.10 -5.55 17.62
C GLY A 79 -1.23 -4.57 17.96
N PRO A 80 -1.48 -4.33 19.26
CA PRO A 80 -2.52 -3.42 19.70
C PRO A 80 -2.11 -1.95 19.50
N ASN A 81 -3.08 -1.09 19.16
CA ASN A 81 -2.91 0.35 19.23
C ASN A 81 -3.36 0.85 20.63
N PRO A 82 -2.44 1.27 21.51
CA PRO A 82 -2.77 1.65 22.88
C PRO A 82 -3.59 2.95 22.99
N ALA A 83 -3.71 3.72 21.90
CA ALA A 83 -4.52 4.94 21.88
C ALA A 83 -6.02 4.69 21.63
N LEU A 84 -6.40 3.45 21.30
CA LEU A 84 -7.79 3.09 20.98
C LEU A 84 -8.51 2.50 22.20
N ARG A 85 -9.80 2.83 22.32
CA ARG A 85 -10.67 2.27 23.35
C ARG A 85 -11.06 0.84 23.00
N ASP A 86 -11.46 0.06 24.00
CA ASP A 86 -11.66 -1.38 23.88
C ASP A 86 -12.64 -1.80 22.78
N GLU A 87 -13.70 -1.02 22.54
CA GLU A 87 -14.70 -1.30 21.51
C GLU A 87 -14.24 -1.04 20.08
N GLN A 88 -13.12 -0.35 19.91
CA GLN A 88 -12.63 0.06 18.59
C GLN A 88 -11.79 -1.07 17.96
N PRO A 89 -11.86 -1.25 16.63
CA PRO A 89 -10.91 -2.11 15.92
C PRO A 89 -9.46 -1.71 16.23
N TYR A 90 -8.60 -2.71 16.33
CA TYR A 90 -7.16 -2.56 16.67
C TYR A 90 -6.83 -2.15 18.11
N SER A 91 -7.82 -2.11 19.01
CA SER A 91 -7.61 -1.85 20.45
C SER A 91 -6.82 -2.97 21.15
N PRO A 92 -6.32 -2.75 22.38
CA PRO A 92 -5.76 -3.81 23.22
C PRO A 92 -6.73 -4.98 23.44
N ALA A 93 -8.02 -4.69 23.64
CA ALA A 93 -9.05 -5.73 23.78
C ALA A 93 -9.24 -6.53 22.48
N HIS A 94 -9.26 -5.87 21.32
CA HIS A 94 -9.33 -6.54 20.02
C HIS A 94 -8.13 -7.46 19.79
N HIS A 95 -6.91 -6.96 20.05
CA HIS A 95 -5.69 -7.76 19.94
C HIS A 95 -5.71 -8.98 20.87
N ALA A 96 -6.12 -8.80 22.12
CA ALA A 96 -6.21 -9.90 23.09
C ALA A 96 -7.21 -10.98 22.64
N ALA A 97 -8.39 -10.59 22.14
CA ALA A 97 -9.38 -11.51 21.60
C ALA A 97 -8.84 -12.29 20.39
N VAL A 98 -8.10 -11.62 19.51
CA VAL A 98 -7.47 -12.26 18.35
C VAL A 98 -6.33 -13.19 18.77
N CYS A 99 -5.52 -12.85 19.77
CA CYS A 99 -4.49 -13.76 20.31
C CYS A 99 -5.12 -15.02 20.93
N GLN A 100 -6.28 -14.91 21.59
CA GLN A 100 -7.01 -16.09 22.07
C GLN A 100 -7.49 -16.98 20.91
N LYS A 101 -7.83 -16.38 19.77
CA LYS A 101 -8.32 -17.08 18.57
C LYS A 101 -7.20 -17.72 17.73
N PHE A 102 -6.09 -17.00 17.53
CA PHE A 102 -5.00 -17.39 16.63
C PHE A 102 -3.76 -17.95 17.34
N GLY A 103 -3.66 -17.78 18.65
CA GLY A 103 -2.49 -18.17 19.45
C GLY A 103 -1.48 -17.04 19.62
N ASP A 104 -0.22 -17.41 19.81
CA ASP A 104 0.87 -16.46 20.11
C ASP A 104 1.32 -15.71 18.83
N PRO A 105 1.28 -14.35 18.81
CA PRO A 105 1.84 -13.56 17.71
C PRO A 105 3.32 -13.82 17.41
N ALA A 106 4.10 -14.37 18.35
CA ALA A 106 5.49 -14.75 18.11
C ALA A 106 5.65 -15.76 16.96
N ALA A 107 4.60 -16.51 16.60
CA ALA A 107 4.57 -17.34 15.41
C ALA A 107 4.83 -16.55 14.10
N LEU A 108 4.60 -15.24 14.12
CA LEU A 108 4.87 -14.36 12.99
C LEU A 108 6.32 -13.89 12.93
N ASP A 109 7.14 -14.01 13.98
CA ASP A 109 8.46 -13.37 14.07
C ASP A 109 9.46 -13.81 13.00
N ARG A 110 9.25 -15.00 12.42
CA ARG A 110 10.04 -15.47 11.28
C ARG A 110 9.83 -14.66 10.00
N TYR A 111 8.67 -14.01 9.86
CA TYR A 111 8.32 -13.27 8.65
C TYR A 111 8.74 -11.81 8.76
N ASP A 112 9.70 -11.41 7.93
CA ASP A 112 10.03 -10.00 7.77
C ASP A 112 9.14 -9.31 6.73
N THR A 113 8.45 -10.08 5.89
CA THR A 113 7.67 -9.57 4.76
C THR A 113 6.25 -10.12 4.76
N ILE A 114 5.28 -9.21 4.70
CA ILE A 114 3.86 -9.50 4.52
C ILE A 114 3.47 -9.08 3.11
N PHE A 115 3.05 -10.04 2.29
CA PHE A 115 2.60 -9.79 0.92
C PHE A 115 1.08 -9.98 0.85
N VAL A 116 0.33 -8.95 0.46
CA VAL A 116 -1.13 -8.93 0.49
C VAL A 116 -1.69 -8.87 -0.93
N ASP A 117 -2.32 -9.95 -1.38
CA ASP A 117 -2.93 -10.08 -2.72
C ASP A 117 -4.44 -10.34 -2.59
N SER A 118 -5.32 -9.36 -2.74
CA SER A 118 -5.05 -7.97 -3.11
C SER A 118 -5.80 -6.94 -2.28
N ILE A 119 -5.27 -5.71 -2.26
CA ILE A 119 -5.97 -4.53 -1.74
C ILE A 119 -7.29 -4.28 -2.49
N THR A 120 -7.38 -4.67 -3.76
CA THR A 120 -8.59 -4.59 -4.56
C THR A 120 -9.68 -5.51 -3.99
N VAL A 121 -9.35 -6.77 -3.67
CA VAL A 121 -10.33 -7.68 -3.04
C VAL A 121 -10.63 -7.28 -1.60
N ALA A 122 -9.63 -6.84 -0.82
CA ALA A 122 -9.86 -6.32 0.53
C ALA A 122 -10.84 -5.14 0.52
N GLY A 123 -10.70 -4.24 -0.47
CA GLY A 123 -11.64 -3.14 -0.72
C GLY A 123 -13.08 -3.62 -0.92
N ARG A 124 -13.27 -4.64 -1.76
CA ARG A 124 -14.60 -5.22 -2.01
C ARG A 124 -15.20 -5.86 -0.76
N LEU A 125 -14.41 -6.63 0.00
CA LEU A 125 -14.85 -7.23 1.27
C LEU A 125 -15.27 -6.15 2.27
N CYS A 126 -14.47 -5.10 2.39
CA CYS A 126 -14.76 -3.95 3.24
C CYS A 126 -16.07 -3.27 2.82
N PHE A 127 -16.24 -2.97 1.54
CA PHE A 127 -17.45 -2.30 1.05
C PHE A 127 -18.70 -3.16 1.23
N GLN A 128 -18.60 -4.47 0.99
CA GLN A 128 -19.70 -5.40 1.26
C GLN A 128 -20.09 -5.41 2.75
N TRP A 129 -19.10 -5.45 3.65
CA TRP A 129 -19.35 -5.35 5.09
C TRP A 129 -19.98 -4.00 5.49
N CYS A 130 -19.50 -2.89 4.90
CA CYS A 130 -19.99 -1.54 5.17
C CYS A 130 -21.49 -1.37 4.83
N LYS A 131 -21.96 -1.98 3.74
CA LYS A 131 -23.38 -1.93 3.34
C LYS A 131 -24.33 -2.55 4.35
N GLY A 132 -23.84 -3.41 5.24
CA GLY A 132 -24.62 -4.02 6.32
C GLY A 132 -24.57 -3.26 7.64
N GLN A 133 -23.84 -2.14 7.72
CA GLN A 133 -23.68 -1.39 8.97
C GLN A 133 -24.79 -0.34 9.15
N PRO A 134 -25.11 0.06 10.41
CA PRO A 134 -26.11 1.08 10.68
C PRO A 134 -25.90 2.40 9.93
N GLU A 135 -24.64 2.82 9.74
CA GLU A 135 -24.27 4.04 9.02
C GLU A 135 -24.55 3.97 7.51
N ALA A 136 -24.82 2.78 6.97
CA ALA A 136 -25.27 2.57 5.61
C ALA A 136 -26.80 2.52 5.50
N LEU A 137 -27.53 2.96 6.53
CA LEU A 137 -28.99 3.09 6.53
C LEU A 137 -29.39 4.54 6.79
N SER A 138 -30.42 5.00 6.09
CA SER A 138 -31.01 6.31 6.31
C SER A 138 -31.76 6.36 7.65
N GLU A 139 -31.34 7.22 8.57
CA GLU A 139 -32.04 7.43 9.85
C GLU A 139 -33.53 7.80 9.68
N LYS A 140 -33.87 8.50 8.59
CA LYS A 140 -35.23 8.95 8.31
C LYS A 140 -36.14 7.86 7.74
N THR A 141 -35.59 6.93 6.96
CA THR A 141 -36.40 6.02 6.12
C THR A 141 -36.07 4.54 6.32
N GLY A 142 -34.99 4.21 7.02
CA GLY A 142 -34.46 2.85 7.16
C GLY A 142 -33.93 2.23 5.86
N LYS A 143 -33.95 2.97 4.74
CA LYS A 143 -33.50 2.48 3.42
C LYS A 143 -31.97 2.54 3.31
N PRO A 144 -31.35 1.69 2.46
CA PRO A 144 -29.91 1.75 2.21
C PRO A 144 -29.43 3.15 1.79
N ASP A 145 -28.44 3.67 2.50
CA ASP A 145 -27.70 4.89 2.18
C ASP A 145 -26.31 4.52 1.63
N VAL A 146 -26.21 4.59 0.30
CA VAL A 146 -24.96 4.33 -0.42
C VAL A 146 -23.87 5.33 -0.06
N ARG A 147 -24.21 6.59 0.23
CA ARG A 147 -23.21 7.61 0.60
C ARG A 147 -22.61 7.31 1.97
N GLY A 148 -23.46 6.94 2.94
CA GLY A 148 -23.05 6.46 4.25
C GLY A 148 -22.10 5.25 4.16
N ALA A 149 -22.45 4.27 3.32
CA ALA A 149 -21.61 3.10 3.06
C ALA A 149 -20.22 3.45 2.50
N TYR A 150 -20.12 4.35 1.51
CA TYR A 150 -18.83 4.81 0.97
C TYR A 150 -18.02 5.60 2.01
N GLY A 151 -18.69 6.43 2.81
CA GLY A 151 -18.05 7.17 3.90
C GLY A 151 -17.42 6.24 4.94
N LEU A 152 -18.14 5.18 5.34
CA LEU A 152 -17.62 4.17 6.25
C LEU A 152 -16.51 3.34 5.61
N HIS A 153 -16.70 2.88 4.37
CA HIS A 153 -15.70 2.12 3.63
C HIS A 153 -14.36 2.84 3.56
N GLY A 154 -14.36 4.12 3.21
CA GLY A 154 -13.15 4.93 3.20
C GLY A 154 -12.49 5.04 4.58
N ARG A 155 -13.24 5.15 5.67
CA ARG A 155 -12.67 5.17 7.03
C ARG A 155 -12.04 3.83 7.41
N GLU A 156 -12.75 2.74 7.15
CA GLU A 156 -12.31 1.38 7.47
C GLU A 156 -11.04 1.00 6.70
N MET A 157 -11.01 1.25 5.39
CA MET A 157 -9.82 0.97 4.57
C MET A 157 -8.60 1.79 5.02
N ILE A 158 -8.78 3.07 5.32
CA ILE A 158 -7.68 3.92 5.79
C ILE A 158 -7.18 3.46 7.15
N ALA A 159 -8.08 3.07 8.07
CA ALA A 159 -7.70 2.53 9.37
C ALA A 159 -6.89 1.22 9.21
N TRP A 160 -7.31 0.32 8.33
CA TRP A 160 -6.63 -0.93 8.04
C TRP A 160 -5.23 -0.71 7.43
N LEU A 161 -5.13 0.14 6.40
CA LEU A 161 -3.85 0.47 5.76
C LEU A 161 -2.90 1.15 6.75
N THR A 162 -3.39 2.10 7.53
CA THR A 162 -2.59 2.82 8.54
C THR A 162 -2.11 1.87 9.64
N HIS A 163 -2.96 0.92 10.07
CA HIS A 163 -2.58 -0.05 11.08
C HIS A 163 -1.41 -0.94 10.61
N LEU A 164 -1.51 -1.50 9.39
CA LEU A 164 -0.44 -2.30 8.78
C LEU A 164 0.81 -1.48 8.44
N GLN A 165 0.65 -0.19 8.15
CA GLN A 165 1.75 0.76 7.98
C GLN A 165 2.53 0.95 9.28
N HIS A 166 1.85 0.98 10.43
CA HIS A 166 2.47 1.13 11.74
C HIS A 166 3.17 -0.14 12.27
N THR A 167 3.02 -1.30 11.62
CA THR A 167 3.75 -2.52 12.00
C THR A 167 5.26 -2.33 11.79
N ARG A 168 5.95 -1.85 12.83
CA ARG A 168 7.40 -1.57 12.78
C ARG A 168 8.18 -2.86 12.54
N GLY A 169 9.31 -2.75 11.84
CA GLY A 169 10.19 -3.89 11.55
C GLY A 169 9.80 -4.80 10.37
N ARG A 170 8.55 -4.77 9.88
CA ARG A 170 8.09 -5.65 8.79
C ARG A 170 7.89 -4.91 7.46
N ASN A 171 8.31 -5.48 6.35
CA ASN A 171 7.85 -5.07 5.02
C ASN A 171 6.37 -5.43 4.86
N VAL A 172 5.59 -4.51 4.32
CA VAL A 172 4.19 -4.77 3.95
C VAL A 172 3.98 -4.29 2.53
N TRP A 173 3.64 -5.22 1.65
CA TRP A 173 3.37 -4.97 0.25
C TRP A 173 1.93 -5.32 -0.10
N PHE A 174 1.20 -4.33 -0.59
CA PHE A 174 -0.14 -4.52 -1.13
C PHE A 174 -0.07 -4.60 -2.64
N VAL A 175 -0.58 -5.66 -3.25
CA VAL A 175 -0.78 -5.67 -4.71
C VAL A 175 -2.24 -5.39 -5.04
N GLY A 176 -2.49 -4.76 -6.19
CA GLY A 176 -3.84 -4.40 -6.62
C GLY A 176 -3.95 -4.21 -8.13
N ILE A 177 -5.18 -4.15 -8.62
CA ILE A 177 -5.45 -3.91 -10.03
C ILE A 177 -5.31 -2.42 -10.33
N LEU A 178 -4.71 -2.10 -11.48
CA LEU A 178 -4.69 -0.75 -12.05
C LEU A 178 -5.69 -0.68 -13.20
N ASP A 179 -6.67 0.20 -13.10
CA ASP A 179 -7.61 0.51 -14.19
C ASP A 179 -7.01 1.56 -15.13
N GLU A 180 -7.26 1.40 -16.42
CA GLU A 180 -7.08 2.42 -17.45
C GLU A 180 -8.46 2.98 -17.80
N LYS A 181 -8.64 4.30 -17.66
CA LYS A 181 -9.89 4.99 -17.98
C LYS A 181 -9.60 6.21 -18.85
N PHE A 182 -10.65 6.77 -19.44
CA PHE A 182 -10.60 8.05 -20.15
C PHE A 182 -11.36 9.08 -19.31
N ASP A 183 -10.79 10.26 -19.16
CA ASP A 183 -11.51 11.41 -18.59
C ASP A 183 -12.45 12.05 -19.62
N ASP A 184 -13.19 13.09 -19.21
CA ASP A 184 -14.13 13.81 -20.07
C ASP A 184 -13.48 14.49 -21.29
N PHE A 185 -12.14 14.61 -21.29
CA PHE A 185 -11.33 15.18 -22.37
C PHE A 185 -10.63 14.10 -23.20
N ASN A 186 -11.04 12.84 -23.06
CA ASN A 186 -10.46 11.68 -23.74
C ASN A 186 -8.96 11.49 -23.43
N ARG A 187 -8.50 11.94 -22.25
CA ARG A 187 -7.15 11.70 -21.77
C ARG A 187 -7.14 10.42 -20.97
N ARG A 188 -6.12 9.60 -21.22
CA ARG A 188 -5.90 8.37 -20.49
C ARG A 188 -5.48 8.67 -19.05
N ILE A 189 -6.22 8.13 -18.10
CA ILE A 189 -5.95 8.18 -16.66
C ILE A 189 -5.79 6.76 -16.12
N PHE A 190 -4.87 6.59 -15.18
CA PHE A 190 -4.63 5.33 -14.49
C PHE A 190 -4.97 5.48 -13.01
N GLN A 191 -5.77 4.57 -12.49
CA GLN A 191 -6.18 4.60 -11.09
C GLN A 191 -6.22 3.20 -10.47
N PRO A 192 -5.81 3.04 -9.20
CA PRO A 192 -6.05 1.81 -8.46
C PRO A 192 -7.53 1.44 -8.48
N GLN A 193 -7.82 0.16 -8.74
CA GLN A 193 -9.17 -0.37 -8.64
C GLN A 193 -9.47 -0.69 -7.17
N ILE A 194 -10.05 0.28 -6.46
CA ILE A 194 -10.52 0.17 -5.08
C ILE A 194 -11.91 0.80 -5.03
N ASP A 195 -12.84 0.21 -4.28
CA ASP A 195 -14.18 0.77 -4.12
C ASP A 195 -14.12 2.17 -3.49
N GLY A 196 -14.86 3.12 -4.06
CA GLY A 196 -14.83 4.52 -3.64
C GLY A 196 -13.53 5.27 -3.98
N SER A 197 -13.54 6.59 -3.79
CA SER A 197 -12.41 7.46 -4.16
C SER A 197 -11.41 7.69 -3.02
N LYS A 198 -11.88 7.73 -1.77
CA LYS A 198 -11.08 8.14 -0.61
C LYS A 198 -9.81 7.31 -0.44
N THR A 199 -9.93 5.98 -0.48
CA THR A 199 -8.80 5.07 -0.27
C THR A 199 -7.70 5.29 -1.31
N GLY A 200 -8.06 5.36 -2.59
CA GLY A 200 -7.09 5.57 -3.67
C GLY A 200 -6.37 6.93 -3.59
N LEU A 201 -7.08 7.98 -3.15
CA LEU A 201 -6.53 9.33 -3.00
C LEU A 201 -5.55 9.46 -1.83
N GLU A 202 -5.85 8.82 -0.69
CA GLU A 202 -5.04 8.94 0.53
C GLU A 202 -3.92 7.90 0.60
N LEU A 203 -4.03 6.77 -0.11
CA LEU A 203 -3.05 5.68 -0.10
C LEU A 203 -1.60 6.18 -0.36
N PRO A 204 -1.31 7.06 -1.34
CA PRO A 204 0.02 7.62 -1.53
C PRO A 204 0.53 8.46 -0.34
N GLY A 205 -0.34 8.98 0.51
CA GLY A 205 0.05 9.63 1.77
C GLY A 205 0.50 8.64 2.85
N ILE A 206 -0.10 7.45 2.86
CA ILE A 206 0.08 6.42 3.89
C ILE A 206 1.35 5.59 3.66
N VAL A 207 1.54 5.06 2.45
CA VAL A 207 2.67 4.16 2.16
C VAL A 207 3.95 4.92 1.81
N ASP A 208 5.11 4.26 1.88
CA ASP A 208 6.38 4.82 1.43
C ASP A 208 6.52 4.72 -0.09
N GLU A 209 6.13 3.57 -0.65
CA GLU A 209 6.33 3.24 -2.06
C GLU A 209 4.99 3.03 -2.78
N VAL A 210 4.82 3.62 -3.97
CA VAL A 210 3.74 3.31 -4.92
C VAL A 210 4.41 2.94 -6.22
N ILE A 211 4.28 1.70 -6.64
CA ILE A 211 4.94 1.17 -7.83
C ILE A 211 3.86 0.76 -8.83
N THR A 212 4.04 1.16 -10.09
CA THR A 212 3.22 0.60 -11.17
C THR A 212 4.02 -0.48 -11.90
N MET A 213 3.46 -1.69 -11.95
CA MET A 213 3.95 -2.81 -12.76
C MET A 213 3.28 -2.75 -14.13
N ALA A 214 4.05 -2.37 -15.15
CA ALA A 214 3.56 -2.11 -16.50
C ALA A 214 4.34 -2.89 -17.55
N GLU A 215 3.71 -3.00 -18.73
CA GLU A 215 4.37 -3.43 -19.96
C GLU A 215 4.96 -2.19 -20.63
N LEU A 216 6.29 -2.16 -20.77
CA LEU A 216 7.05 -1.12 -21.46
C LEU A 216 7.63 -1.70 -22.76
N LYS A 217 8.08 -0.83 -23.66
CA LYS A 217 8.75 -1.21 -24.90
C LYS A 217 10.18 -0.71 -24.87
N ALA A 218 11.14 -1.58 -25.19
CA ALA A 218 12.52 -1.17 -25.41
C ALA A 218 12.65 -0.50 -26.79
N ASP A 219 13.70 0.29 -26.97
CA ASP A 219 14.06 0.85 -28.27
C ASP A 219 14.43 -0.31 -29.22
N GLY A 220 13.48 -0.77 -30.03
CA GLY A 220 13.71 -1.86 -31.01
C GLY A 220 12.71 -3.00 -31.03
N GLY A 221 11.72 -3.07 -30.13
CA GLY A 221 10.45 -3.74 -30.45
C GLY A 221 9.88 -4.77 -29.48
N ASP A 222 10.63 -5.31 -28.52
CA ASP A 222 10.05 -6.31 -27.62
C ASP A 222 9.41 -5.68 -26.38
N PRO A 223 8.14 -6.02 -26.07
CA PRO A 223 7.50 -5.60 -24.83
C PRO A 223 8.14 -6.36 -23.66
N TYR A 224 8.43 -5.64 -22.58
CA TYR A 224 8.92 -6.21 -21.35
C TYR A 224 8.15 -5.64 -20.15
N ARG A 225 8.15 -6.39 -19.06
CA ARG A 225 7.51 -5.98 -17.81
C ARG A 225 8.50 -5.19 -16.99
N ALA A 226 8.05 -4.10 -16.38
CA ALA A 226 8.89 -3.25 -15.55
C ALA A 226 8.12 -2.64 -14.39
N PHE A 227 8.85 -2.16 -13.38
CA PHE A 227 8.34 -1.30 -12.33
C PHE A 227 8.61 0.15 -12.68
N VAL A 228 7.56 0.97 -12.69
CA VAL A 228 7.63 2.43 -12.77
C VAL A 228 7.54 2.98 -11.36
N CYS A 229 8.57 3.70 -10.93
CA CYS A 229 8.78 4.04 -9.51
C CYS A 229 8.62 5.54 -9.22
N HIS A 230 8.76 6.40 -10.22
CA HIS A 230 8.77 7.85 -10.02
C HIS A 230 7.43 8.52 -10.36
N THR A 231 7.01 9.47 -9.52
CA THR A 231 5.77 10.23 -9.71
C THR A 231 5.76 11.00 -11.03
N ILE A 232 6.89 11.60 -11.40
CA ILE A 232 7.06 12.24 -12.70
C ILE A 232 7.61 11.17 -13.65
N ASN A 233 6.73 10.61 -14.48
CA ASN A 233 7.08 9.60 -15.47
C ASN A 233 6.35 9.87 -16.81
N PRO A 234 6.93 9.45 -17.95
CA PRO A 234 6.38 9.77 -19.28
C PRO A 234 5.09 9.00 -19.61
N TRP A 235 4.71 7.99 -18.81
CA TRP A 235 3.56 7.12 -19.10
C TRP A 235 2.27 7.55 -18.39
N GLY A 236 2.36 8.46 -17.41
CA GLY A 236 1.23 8.91 -16.60
C GLY A 236 0.78 7.89 -15.54
N PHE A 237 1.64 6.91 -15.21
CA PHE A 237 1.31 5.91 -14.20
C PHE A 237 1.39 6.48 -12.78
N PRO A 238 0.52 6.07 -11.85
CA PRO A 238 0.66 6.44 -10.45
C PRO A 238 1.89 5.74 -9.87
N ALA A 239 2.87 6.53 -9.44
CA ALA A 239 4.08 6.01 -8.83
C ALA A 239 4.66 7.00 -7.82
N LYS A 240 5.46 6.50 -6.89
CA LYS A 240 6.09 7.28 -5.81
C LYS A 240 7.20 6.46 -5.17
N ASP A 241 8.40 7.04 -5.12
CA ASP A 241 9.53 6.53 -4.34
C ASP A 241 9.86 7.53 -3.23
N ARG A 242 9.59 7.15 -1.98
CA ARG A 242 9.94 8.00 -0.82
C ARG A 242 11.36 7.73 -0.36
N SER A 243 11.92 6.56 -0.68
CA SER A 243 13.29 6.22 -0.36
C SER A 243 14.31 7.11 -1.11
N GLY A 244 13.95 7.54 -2.32
CA GLY A 244 14.80 8.35 -3.22
C GLY A 244 16.00 7.57 -3.73
N ARG A 245 15.84 6.26 -3.93
CA ARG A 245 16.92 5.32 -4.31
C ARG A 245 16.60 4.54 -5.56
N LEU A 246 15.34 4.48 -5.95
CA LEU A 246 14.92 3.79 -7.15
C LEU A 246 15.20 4.67 -8.36
N GLY A 247 15.51 4.04 -9.49
CA GLY A 247 15.47 4.67 -10.79
C GLY A 247 14.03 4.87 -11.27
N PRO A 248 13.82 5.59 -12.38
CA PRO A 248 12.49 5.77 -12.95
C PRO A 248 11.82 4.44 -13.33
N VAL A 249 12.64 3.49 -13.77
CA VAL A 249 12.25 2.13 -14.16
C VAL A 249 13.17 1.14 -13.45
N GLU A 250 12.59 0.08 -12.89
CA GLU A 250 13.29 -1.04 -12.25
C GLU A 250 12.83 -2.38 -12.85
N GLU A 251 13.67 -3.40 -12.71
CA GLU A 251 13.30 -4.79 -12.99
C GLU A 251 12.11 -5.21 -12.09
N PRO A 252 11.14 -5.98 -12.58
CA PRO A 252 10.00 -6.46 -11.80
C PRO A 252 10.39 -7.57 -10.81
N HIS A 253 11.35 -7.30 -9.93
CA HIS A 253 11.89 -8.20 -8.92
C HIS A 253 11.79 -7.56 -7.53
N LEU A 254 10.83 -8.00 -6.71
CA LEU A 254 10.50 -7.34 -5.45
C LEU A 254 11.61 -7.45 -4.40
N GLY A 255 12.29 -8.60 -4.30
CA GLY A 255 13.45 -8.77 -3.40
C GLY A 255 14.54 -7.73 -3.65
N ARG A 256 15.08 -7.69 -4.88
CA ARG A 256 16.06 -6.69 -5.34
C ARG A 256 15.58 -5.25 -5.19
N LEU A 257 14.30 -4.97 -5.45
CA LEU A 257 13.72 -3.64 -5.23
C LEU A 257 13.83 -3.24 -3.76
N MET A 258 13.47 -4.14 -2.83
CA MET A 258 13.59 -3.91 -1.40
C MET A 258 15.04 -3.74 -0.94
N GLU A 259 15.97 -4.54 -1.47
CA GLU A 259 17.41 -4.41 -1.21
C GLU A 259 17.90 -3.01 -1.62
N LYS A 260 17.51 -2.54 -2.81
CA LYS A 260 17.86 -1.21 -3.32
C LYS A 260 17.28 -0.09 -2.46
N ILE A 261 16.03 -0.21 -2.00
CA ILE A 261 15.40 0.74 -1.06
C ILE A 261 16.16 0.79 0.28
N ARG A 262 16.72 -0.34 0.73
CA ARG A 262 17.46 -0.43 2.00
C ARG A 262 18.90 0.03 1.90
N ALA A 263 19.48 0.02 0.70
CA ALA A 263 20.87 0.40 0.49
C ALA A 263 21.20 1.78 1.09
N PRO A 264 22.44 2.05 1.52
CA PRO A 264 22.85 3.39 1.90
C PRO A 264 22.53 4.37 0.77
N GLY A 265 21.69 5.36 1.04
CA GLY A 265 21.33 6.36 0.03
C GLY A 265 22.51 7.31 -0.23
N THR A 266 22.61 7.85 -1.44
CA THR A 266 23.51 8.97 -1.72
C THR A 266 23.16 10.11 -0.76
N PRO A 267 24.15 10.73 -0.07
CA PRO A 267 23.89 11.79 0.89
C PRO A 267 23.02 12.90 0.30
N ALA A 268 22.08 13.43 1.09
CA ALA A 268 21.15 14.46 0.65
C ALA A 268 21.80 15.64 -0.14
N PRO A 269 22.97 16.15 0.25
CA PRO A 269 23.65 17.24 -0.48
C PRO A 269 24.09 16.90 -1.91
N ARG A 270 24.23 15.61 -2.25
CA ARG A 270 24.64 15.16 -3.59
C ARG A 270 23.46 14.78 -4.50
N ARG A 271 22.25 14.67 -3.95
CA ARG A 271 21.04 14.30 -4.69
C ARG A 271 20.01 15.42 -4.79
N LEU A 272 20.07 16.41 -3.90
CA LEU A 272 19.14 17.54 -3.89
C LEU A 272 19.84 18.76 -4.47
N THR A 273 19.32 19.27 -5.58
CA THR A 273 19.76 20.53 -6.17
C THR A 273 18.83 21.63 -5.71
N PHE A 274 19.34 22.55 -4.89
CA PHE A 274 18.59 23.73 -4.45
C PHE A 274 19.06 24.93 -5.28
N THR A 275 18.77 24.93 -6.57
CA THR A 275 19.00 26.12 -7.39
C THR A 275 17.85 27.10 -7.15
N PRO A 276 18.10 28.33 -6.68
CA PRO A 276 17.08 29.36 -6.65
C PRO A 276 16.52 29.53 -8.06
N LEU A 277 15.19 29.58 -8.20
CA LEU A 277 14.60 29.99 -9.47
C LEU A 277 15.19 31.37 -9.81
N ALA A 278 15.80 31.49 -10.99
CA ALA A 278 16.28 32.79 -11.46
C ALA A 278 15.08 33.75 -11.51
N ASP A 279 15.23 34.95 -10.94
CA ASP A 279 14.25 36.04 -11.01
C ASP A 279 13.97 36.36 -12.48
N GLY A 280 12.96 35.73 -13.08
CA GLY A 280 12.74 35.82 -14.53
C GLY A 280 11.40 35.29 -15.02
N ALA A 281 10.42 35.10 -14.14
CA ALA A 281 9.08 34.66 -14.53
C ALA A 281 7.99 35.49 -13.84
N ALA A 282 8.05 36.82 -13.98
CA ALA A 282 6.95 37.72 -13.66
C ALA A 282 7.07 39.04 -14.44
N ASP A 283 7.09 38.98 -15.78
CA ASP A 283 6.70 40.12 -16.61
C ASP A 283 5.53 39.67 -17.49
N HIS A 284 4.35 39.62 -16.89
CA HIS A 284 3.10 39.67 -17.63
C HIS A 284 2.81 41.15 -17.90
N PRO A 285 2.80 41.61 -19.17
CA PRO A 285 2.38 42.97 -19.46
C PRO A 285 0.89 43.11 -19.10
N LEU A 286 0.58 44.06 -18.22
CA LEU A 286 -0.78 44.46 -17.89
C LEU A 286 -1.53 44.85 -19.18
N PRO A 287 -2.82 44.47 -19.32
CA PRO A 287 -3.60 44.86 -20.48
C PRO A 287 -3.78 46.38 -20.49
N GLN A 288 -3.38 47.00 -21.60
CA GLN A 288 -3.62 48.42 -21.84
C GLN A 288 -5.13 48.67 -21.96
N SER A 289 -5.59 49.69 -21.23
CA SER A 289 -6.95 50.22 -21.17
C SER A 289 -7.47 50.72 -22.51
#